data_AF-A0A966J583-F1
#
_entry.id   AF-A0A966J583-F1
#
_cell.length_a   1.000
_cell.length_b   1.000
_cell.length_c   1.000
_cell.angle_alpha   90.00
_cell.angle_beta   90.00
_cell.angle_gamma   90.00
#
_symmetry.space_group_name_H-M   'P 1'
#
loop_
_entity.id
_entity.type
_entity.pdbx_description
1 polymer ?
#
loop_
_entity_poly.entity_id
_entity_poly.type
_entity_poly.pdbx_seq_one_letter_code
_entity_poly.pdbx_strand_id
1 'polypeptide(L)'
;MRRGLAVLGLVAVLAACTSASSRTDVDQSDGETAEASEPAAETDDPSTSVTTSTAPVEPTTDESTPVESSTAVPAETTSTTSTTTTEPFSHPPLEPTSAETGFATVVAPILLDHCASCHNPGGSGSAHWYLSTARDVVDVAPFIVEQVSSGVMPPWPASDLGVPYAKSLGLTDDEFDAVIGWLDAGAALDVEAETPMFAAELAAELTALEDPLVVGPIEAYGGDSGRYDDYRCLVYQPDLTEGAWLTGYQFVADQTEVVHHALGYLIPAREWEAAMARDARDEGSGWECFGGTGLDDTFVVGWAPGQLPGRYPEGSGLRLEAGDFFVVQVHYHYDTRPGPDASWLELQLEQSDVDLEPVTISQYLTPAEIPCGPGEEGPLCDRNAAMARSVAEFGLVPADLINLRCGVSAATFADM
;
A
#
# COMPACT_ATOMS: atom_id res chain seq x y z
N MET A 1 -1.06 8.36 47.81
CA MET A 1 -1.36 6.93 47.67
C MET A 1 -1.57 6.67 46.19
N ARG A 2 -0.53 6.64 45.36
CA ARG A 2 0.29 5.49 44.91
C ARG A 2 -0.50 4.24 44.49
N ARG A 3 -0.43 4.00 43.17
CA ARG A 3 -0.41 2.75 42.40
C ARG A 3 -1.76 2.11 42.03
N GLY A 4 -2.01 2.06 40.72
CA GLY A 4 -2.95 1.14 40.09
C GLY A 4 -3.28 1.57 38.66
N LEU A 5 -2.50 1.11 37.69
CA LEU A 5 -2.85 0.76 36.29
C LEU A 5 -1.55 0.79 35.46
N ALA A 6 -0.85 -0.35 35.46
CA ALA A 6 0.27 -0.62 34.55
C ALA A 6 0.44 -2.14 34.46
N VAL A 7 -0.64 -2.87 34.12
CA VAL A 7 -0.61 -4.30 33.81
C VAL A 7 -1.75 -4.60 32.84
N LEU A 8 -1.64 -4.21 31.58
CA LEU A 8 -2.49 -4.77 30.51
C LEU A 8 -1.77 -5.01 29.18
N GLY A 9 -0.53 -4.54 29.00
CA GLY A 9 0.26 -4.80 27.78
C GLY A 9 1.05 -6.12 27.75
N LEU A 10 1.09 -6.91 28.83
CA LEU A 10 1.91 -8.14 28.89
C LEU A 10 1.13 -9.43 28.60
N VAL A 11 -0.22 -9.38 28.58
CA VAL A 11 -1.05 -10.60 28.54
C VAL A 11 -1.31 -11.10 27.12
N ALA A 12 -1.31 -10.23 26.10
CA ALA A 12 -1.58 -10.64 24.72
C ALA A 12 -0.43 -11.42 24.04
N VAL A 13 0.82 -11.23 24.48
CA VAL A 13 2.00 -11.82 23.81
C VAL A 13 2.32 -13.25 24.28
N LEU A 14 1.95 -13.61 25.52
CA LEU A 14 2.23 -14.95 26.07
C LEU A 14 1.38 -16.06 25.42
N ALA A 15 0.26 -15.73 24.79
CA ALA A 15 -0.60 -16.70 24.11
C ALA A 15 -0.01 -17.19 22.77
N ALA A 16 0.89 -16.42 22.14
CA ALA A 16 1.43 -16.75 20.81
C ALA A 16 2.55 -17.79 20.85
N CYS A 17 3.33 -17.89 21.93
CA CYS A 17 4.50 -18.79 21.97
C CYS A 17 4.16 -20.24 22.40
N THR A 18 2.90 -20.58 22.70
CA THR A 18 2.54 -21.87 23.34
C THR A 18 2.16 -23.04 22.43
N SER A 19 2.24 -22.91 21.10
CA SER A 19 1.80 -23.96 20.17
C SER A 19 2.91 -24.78 19.49
N ALA A 20 4.19 -24.41 19.61
CA ALA A 20 5.26 -25.06 18.85
C ALA A 20 5.86 -26.34 19.48
N SER A 21 5.52 -26.71 20.72
CA SER A 21 6.26 -27.77 21.45
C SER A 21 5.49 -29.08 21.70
N SER A 22 4.35 -29.35 21.05
CA SER A 22 3.54 -30.55 21.39
C SER A 22 3.12 -31.45 20.22
N ARG A 23 3.92 -31.54 19.16
CA ARG A 23 3.78 -32.61 18.15
C ARG A 23 5.12 -33.20 17.74
N THR A 24 5.64 -34.10 18.56
CA THR A 24 6.63 -35.09 18.14
C THR A 24 6.31 -36.40 18.85
N ASP A 25 5.63 -37.31 18.13
CA ASP A 25 5.68 -38.75 18.38
C ASP A 25 4.94 -39.47 17.23
N VAL A 26 5.61 -39.63 16.08
CA VAL A 26 5.47 -40.83 15.22
C VAL A 26 6.79 -41.06 14.47
N ASP A 27 7.60 -41.95 15.04
CA ASP A 27 8.38 -43.02 14.40
C ASP A 27 9.06 -42.73 13.04
N GLN A 28 10.38 -42.48 13.06
CA GLN A 28 11.28 -42.83 11.94
C GLN A 28 12.65 -43.29 12.46
N SER A 29 12.96 -44.54 12.12
CA SER A 29 14.22 -45.24 12.32
C SER A 29 15.29 -44.80 11.30
N ASP A 30 16.51 -44.65 11.80
CA ASP A 30 17.83 -44.92 11.20
C ASP A 30 18.16 -44.37 9.80
N GLY A 31 19.19 -43.50 9.73
CA GLY A 31 19.80 -43.16 8.45
C GLY A 31 20.91 -42.09 8.47
N GLU A 32 22.04 -42.42 9.08
CA GLU A 32 23.43 -42.05 8.71
C GLU A 32 23.81 -40.60 8.32
N THR A 33 24.71 -40.04 9.14
CA THR A 33 25.48 -38.81 8.97
C THR A 33 26.39 -38.77 7.75
N ALA A 34 26.52 -37.60 7.11
CA ALA A 34 27.70 -37.24 6.32
C ALA A 34 28.06 -35.75 6.51
N GLU A 35 29.14 -35.52 7.27
CA GLU A 35 29.93 -34.28 7.25
C GLU A 35 30.63 -34.13 5.89
N ALA A 36 30.63 -32.92 5.32
CA ALA A 36 31.78 -32.31 4.64
C ALA A 36 31.43 -30.86 4.23
N SER A 37 32.06 -29.85 4.83
CA SER A 37 33.32 -29.19 4.40
C SER A 37 33.07 -27.98 3.49
N GLU A 38 33.32 -26.79 4.04
CA GLU A 38 33.48 -25.52 3.32
C GLU A 38 34.53 -25.60 2.20
N PRO A 39 34.42 -24.72 1.19
CA PRO A 39 35.55 -23.82 1.00
C PRO A 39 35.19 -22.36 0.64
N ALA A 40 35.93 -21.48 1.32
CA ALA A 40 36.69 -20.32 0.83
C ALA A 40 36.06 -19.32 -0.15
N ALA A 41 35.98 -18.09 0.36
CA ALA A 41 35.69 -16.85 -0.34
C ALA A 41 36.69 -16.52 -1.47
N GLU A 42 36.16 -15.99 -2.57
CA GLU A 42 36.92 -15.24 -3.56
C GLU A 42 36.17 -13.91 -3.82
N THR A 43 36.85 -12.81 -3.50
CA THR A 43 36.40 -11.43 -3.64
C THR A 43 36.79 -10.92 -5.02
N ASP A 44 35.83 -10.42 -5.81
CA ASP A 44 36.13 -9.58 -6.96
C ASP A 44 35.13 -8.41 -7.07
N ASP A 45 35.69 -7.22 -6.88
CA ASP A 45 35.15 -5.89 -7.16
C ASP A 45 35.51 -5.54 -8.62
N PRO A 46 34.62 -4.89 -9.40
CA PRO A 46 35.09 -3.63 -9.97
C PRO A 46 34.03 -2.52 -10.04
N SER A 47 34.32 -1.46 -9.29
CA SER A 47 34.04 -0.07 -9.60
C SER A 47 34.41 0.32 -11.04
N THR A 48 33.44 0.86 -11.78
CA THR A 48 33.72 1.84 -12.84
C THR A 48 32.69 2.96 -12.84
N SER A 49 33.15 4.12 -12.39
CA SER A 49 32.52 5.43 -12.48
C SER A 49 32.49 5.97 -13.92
N VAL A 50 31.35 6.51 -14.36
CA VAL A 50 31.27 7.41 -15.52
C VAL A 50 30.59 8.71 -15.11
N THR A 51 31.39 9.78 -15.04
CA THR A 51 30.99 11.18 -14.92
C THR A 51 30.37 11.69 -16.21
N THR A 52 29.27 12.46 -16.12
CA THR A 52 29.03 13.53 -17.10
C THR A 52 28.35 14.76 -16.49
N SER A 53 28.91 15.90 -16.89
CA SER A 53 28.72 17.29 -16.46
C SER A 53 27.33 17.89 -16.72
N THR A 54 26.94 18.75 -15.78
CA THR A 54 25.79 19.66 -15.73
C THR A 54 25.90 20.84 -16.71
N ALA A 55 24.76 21.40 -17.14
CA ALA A 55 24.50 22.84 -17.18
C ALA A 55 22.97 23.13 -17.17
N PRO A 56 22.50 24.23 -16.53
CA PRO A 56 21.10 24.43 -16.14
C PRO A 56 20.31 25.38 -17.07
N VAL A 57 18.98 25.31 -17.02
CA VAL A 57 18.08 26.30 -17.64
C VAL A 57 17.15 26.87 -16.56
N GLU A 58 17.16 28.19 -16.41
CA GLU A 58 16.35 28.97 -15.46
C GLU A 58 14.86 29.03 -15.84
N PRO A 59 13.93 29.23 -14.88
CA PRO A 59 12.50 29.36 -15.15
C PRO A 59 12.09 30.83 -15.38
N THR A 60 11.19 31.05 -16.33
CA THR A 60 10.53 32.35 -16.53
C THR A 60 9.20 32.41 -15.79
N THR A 61 9.06 33.44 -14.97
CA THR A 61 7.91 33.84 -14.17
C THR A 61 6.85 34.62 -14.96
N ASP A 62 5.65 34.63 -14.36
CA ASP A 62 4.62 35.69 -14.35
C ASP A 62 3.63 35.79 -15.52
N GLU A 63 2.32 35.68 -15.23
CA GLU A 63 1.52 36.86 -14.86
C GLU A 63 0.06 36.47 -14.60
N SER A 64 -0.41 36.76 -13.39
CA SER A 64 -1.82 36.70 -12.98
C SER A 64 -2.57 37.96 -13.44
N THR A 65 -3.85 37.83 -13.80
CA THR A 65 -4.81 38.96 -13.70
C THR A 65 -6.12 38.53 -13.04
N PRO A 66 -6.71 39.38 -12.18
CA PRO A 66 -7.84 39.03 -11.32
C PRO A 66 -9.19 39.42 -11.93
N VAL A 67 -10.27 38.73 -11.54
CA VAL A 67 -11.63 39.22 -11.79
C VAL A 67 -12.43 39.26 -10.49
N GLU A 68 -13.11 40.38 -10.33
CA GLU A 68 -13.74 40.89 -9.13
C GLU A 68 -14.94 40.09 -8.60
N SER A 69 -15.01 40.16 -7.27
CA SER A 69 -16.12 39.94 -6.35
C SER A 69 -17.47 40.51 -6.81
N SER A 70 -18.54 39.71 -6.63
CA SER A 70 -19.92 40.20 -6.54
C SER A 70 -20.63 39.56 -5.36
N THR A 71 -20.96 40.40 -4.38
CA THR A 71 -21.76 40.12 -3.19
C THR A 71 -23.24 39.93 -3.50
N ALA A 72 -23.85 38.86 -2.99
CA ALA A 72 -25.27 38.82 -2.63
C ALA A 72 -25.49 37.89 -1.42
N VAL A 73 -26.24 38.39 -0.43
CA VAL A 73 -26.67 37.69 0.80
C VAL A 73 -28.18 37.34 0.67
N PRO A 74 -28.79 36.52 1.55
CA PRO A 74 -29.23 35.16 1.29
C PRO A 74 -30.77 35.03 1.16
N ALA A 75 -31.25 33.94 0.58
CA ALA A 75 -32.65 33.53 0.67
C ALA A 75 -32.75 32.22 1.46
N GLU A 76 -33.47 32.27 2.58
CA GLU A 76 -33.94 31.11 3.33
C GLU A 76 -34.59 30.09 2.39
N THR A 77 -34.12 28.85 2.42
CA THR A 77 -34.88 27.71 1.91
C THR A 77 -34.90 26.62 2.96
N THR A 78 -36.11 26.29 3.36
CA THR A 78 -36.51 25.28 4.33
C THR A 78 -36.00 23.89 3.97
N SER A 79 -35.22 23.28 4.87
CA SER A 79 -34.86 21.86 4.83
C SER A 79 -36.11 20.99 4.92
N THR A 80 -36.32 20.16 3.90
CA THR A 80 -37.24 19.02 3.98
C THR A 80 -36.39 17.78 3.88
N THR A 81 -36.19 17.10 5.01
CA THR A 81 -35.46 15.84 5.10
C THR A 81 -36.27 14.76 4.38
N SER A 82 -35.79 14.30 3.23
CA SER A 82 -36.23 13.02 2.64
C SER A 82 -35.12 12.01 2.85
N THR A 83 -35.37 11.09 3.77
CA THR A 83 -34.57 9.87 3.95
C THR A 83 -34.75 9.02 2.69
N THR A 84 -33.74 9.01 1.82
CA THR A 84 -33.65 8.06 0.71
C THR A 84 -32.80 6.91 1.21
N THR A 85 -33.39 5.73 1.31
CA THR A 85 -32.68 4.47 1.49
C THR A 85 -31.84 4.23 0.23
N THR A 86 -30.52 4.31 0.36
CA THR A 86 -29.56 4.02 -0.70
C THR A 86 -29.48 2.51 -0.89
N GLU A 87 -30.03 2.01 -2.00
CA GLU A 87 -29.63 0.72 -2.56
C GLU A 87 -28.24 0.90 -3.20
N PRO A 88 -27.32 -0.08 -3.11
CA PRO A 88 -25.99 0.04 -3.70
C PRO A 88 -26.10 0.20 -5.23
N PHE A 89 -25.58 1.32 -5.75
CA PHE A 89 -25.61 1.62 -7.18
C PHE A 89 -24.45 0.92 -7.89
N SER A 90 -24.78 -0.09 -8.70
CA SER A 90 -23.93 -0.59 -9.77
C SER A 90 -23.70 0.49 -10.85
N HIS A 91 -22.62 0.38 -11.61
CA HIS A 91 -22.36 1.15 -12.84
C HIS A 91 -23.66 1.33 -13.64
N PRO A 92 -23.97 2.52 -14.23
CA PRO A 92 -25.12 2.64 -15.11
C PRO A 92 -25.00 1.53 -16.15
N PRO A 93 -25.96 0.60 -16.24
CA PRO A 93 -25.80 -0.59 -17.08
C PRO A 93 -25.34 -0.15 -18.46
N LEU A 94 -24.16 -0.62 -18.89
CA LEU A 94 -23.70 -0.37 -20.25
C LEU A 94 -24.78 -0.91 -21.17
N GLU A 95 -25.50 -0.05 -21.88
CA GLU A 95 -26.63 -0.48 -22.70
C GLU A 95 -26.09 -1.28 -23.89
N PRO A 96 -26.21 -2.62 -23.88
CA PRO A 96 -25.55 -3.42 -24.88
C PRO A 96 -26.32 -3.34 -26.20
N THR A 97 -25.61 -3.33 -27.32
CA THR A 97 -26.24 -3.37 -28.65
C THR A 97 -26.62 -4.80 -29.09
N SER A 98 -26.27 -5.83 -28.29
CA SER A 98 -26.46 -7.28 -28.55
C SER A 98 -26.57 -8.09 -27.23
N ALA A 99 -26.79 -9.41 -27.33
CA ALA A 99 -27.21 -10.33 -26.25
C ALA A 99 -26.30 -10.39 -24.98
N GLU A 100 -26.89 -10.91 -23.88
CA GLU A 100 -26.48 -10.97 -22.46
C GLU A 100 -25.03 -11.47 -22.11
N THR A 101 -24.17 -11.74 -23.09
CA THR A 101 -22.83 -12.34 -22.89
C THR A 101 -21.70 -11.56 -23.58
N GLY A 102 -21.90 -10.25 -23.82
CA GLY A 102 -20.96 -9.38 -24.53
C GLY A 102 -19.98 -8.64 -23.61
N PHE A 103 -19.19 -7.75 -24.20
CA PHE A 103 -18.22 -6.94 -23.46
C PHE A 103 -18.90 -6.13 -22.35
N ALA A 104 -19.99 -5.43 -22.68
CA ALA A 104 -20.72 -4.57 -21.74
C ALA A 104 -21.19 -5.28 -20.47
N THR A 105 -21.71 -6.50 -20.60
CA THR A 105 -22.41 -7.18 -19.49
C THR A 105 -21.53 -8.14 -18.72
N VAL A 106 -20.43 -8.62 -19.31
CA VAL A 106 -19.56 -9.63 -18.70
C VAL A 106 -18.16 -9.09 -18.47
N VAL A 107 -17.47 -8.65 -19.53
CA VAL A 107 -16.04 -8.32 -19.47
C VAL A 107 -15.80 -6.96 -18.82
N ALA A 108 -16.57 -5.95 -19.21
CA ALA A 108 -16.40 -4.59 -18.72
C ALA A 108 -16.50 -4.52 -17.19
N PRO A 109 -17.51 -5.09 -16.51
CA PRO A 109 -17.57 -5.11 -15.05
C PRO A 109 -16.30 -5.69 -14.41
N ILE A 110 -15.77 -6.80 -14.94
CA ILE A 110 -14.54 -7.43 -14.42
C ILE A 110 -13.34 -6.47 -14.56
N LEU A 111 -13.17 -5.86 -15.73
CA LEU A 111 -12.07 -4.90 -15.94
C LEU A 111 -12.21 -3.65 -15.05
N LEU A 112 -13.45 -3.22 -14.80
CA LEU A 112 -13.74 -2.11 -13.92
C LEU A 112 -13.44 -2.44 -12.45
N ASP A 113 -13.73 -3.65 -12.00
CA ASP A 113 -13.54 -4.04 -10.60
C ASP A 113 -12.07 -4.40 -10.29
N HIS A 114 -11.35 -4.99 -11.25
CA HIS A 114 -10.01 -5.55 -11.01
C HIS A 114 -8.85 -4.75 -11.62
N CYS A 115 -9.09 -3.96 -12.67
CA CYS A 115 -8.00 -3.32 -13.43
C CYS A 115 -8.05 -1.79 -13.39
N ALA A 116 -9.24 -1.21 -13.32
CA ALA A 116 -9.43 0.22 -13.55
C ALA A 116 -8.79 1.11 -12.48
N SER A 117 -8.73 0.73 -11.20
CA SER A 117 -8.07 1.55 -10.17
C SER A 117 -6.58 1.82 -10.45
N CYS A 118 -5.90 0.87 -11.10
CA CYS A 118 -4.51 1.00 -11.51
C CYS A 118 -4.35 1.65 -12.88
N HIS A 119 -5.21 1.30 -13.85
CA HIS A 119 -5.03 1.65 -15.26
C HIS A 119 -5.85 2.86 -15.74
N ASN A 120 -6.81 3.35 -14.95
CA ASN A 120 -7.42 4.66 -15.20
C ASN A 120 -6.36 5.78 -14.99
N PRO A 121 -6.53 6.97 -15.63
CA PRO A 121 -5.59 8.08 -15.47
C PRO A 121 -5.32 8.44 -14.00
N GLY A 122 -4.04 8.60 -13.65
CA GLY A 122 -3.60 8.87 -12.28
C GLY A 122 -3.33 7.61 -11.44
N GLY A 123 -3.75 6.43 -11.90
CA GLY A 123 -3.34 5.16 -11.32
C GLY A 123 -1.92 4.76 -11.74
N SER A 124 -1.24 3.96 -10.93
CA SER A 124 0.15 3.53 -11.16
C SER A 124 0.36 2.67 -12.40
N GLY A 125 -0.65 1.89 -12.78
CA GLY A 125 -0.66 1.09 -14.01
C GLY A 125 -0.82 1.94 -15.28
N SER A 126 -1.33 3.16 -15.16
CA SER A 126 -1.63 4.05 -16.29
C SER A 126 -0.40 4.52 -17.06
N ALA A 127 0.79 4.44 -16.44
CA ALA A 127 2.07 4.68 -17.11
C ALA A 127 2.39 3.63 -18.20
N HIS A 128 1.84 2.42 -18.09
CA HIS A 128 2.08 1.32 -19.03
C HIS A 128 1.01 1.25 -20.12
N TRP A 129 -0.27 1.36 -19.73
CA TRP A 129 -1.40 1.52 -20.64
C TRP A 129 -2.60 2.12 -19.91
N TYR A 130 -3.47 2.80 -20.64
CA TYR A 130 -4.65 3.45 -20.11
C TYR A 130 -5.90 2.59 -20.30
N LEU A 131 -6.72 2.44 -19.27
CA LEU A 131 -8.09 1.97 -19.37
C LEU A 131 -9.00 3.20 -19.25
N SER A 132 -9.15 4.03 -20.28
CA SER A 132 -10.07 5.19 -20.22
C SER A 132 -11.35 4.94 -21.02
N THR A 133 -11.27 4.09 -22.04
CA THR A 133 -12.36 3.77 -22.95
C THR A 133 -12.38 2.28 -23.30
N ALA A 134 -13.50 1.79 -23.81
CA ALA A 134 -13.66 0.42 -24.28
C ALA A 134 -12.65 0.05 -25.39
N ARG A 135 -12.29 1.01 -26.26
CA ARG A 135 -11.26 0.84 -27.28
C ARG A 135 -9.91 0.46 -26.68
N ASP A 136 -9.53 1.05 -25.56
CA ASP A 136 -8.18 0.88 -25.03
C ASP A 136 -7.89 -0.59 -24.71
N VAL A 137 -8.88 -1.32 -24.19
CA VAL A 137 -8.81 -2.76 -23.92
C VAL A 137 -8.47 -3.55 -25.20
N VAL A 138 -9.12 -3.20 -26.30
CA VAL A 138 -8.94 -3.87 -27.60
C VAL A 138 -7.55 -3.58 -28.17
N ASP A 139 -7.09 -2.33 -28.05
CA ASP A 139 -5.81 -1.90 -28.60
C ASP A 139 -4.60 -2.60 -27.93
N VAL A 140 -4.75 -3.02 -26.66
CA VAL A 140 -3.72 -3.75 -25.90
C VAL A 140 -4.06 -5.22 -25.62
N ALA A 141 -5.07 -5.78 -26.28
CA ALA A 141 -5.56 -7.14 -26.02
C ALA A 141 -4.47 -8.22 -25.89
N PRO A 142 -3.45 -8.30 -26.78
CA PRO A 142 -2.38 -9.30 -26.64
C PRO A 142 -1.56 -9.15 -25.35
N PHE A 143 -1.35 -7.91 -24.90
CA PHE A 143 -0.64 -7.62 -23.66
C PHE A 143 -1.47 -8.04 -22.44
N ILE A 144 -2.78 -7.76 -22.44
CA ILE A 144 -3.68 -8.21 -21.37
C ILE A 144 -3.67 -9.75 -21.27
N VAL A 145 -3.77 -10.45 -22.40
CA VAL A 145 -3.73 -11.93 -22.42
C VAL A 145 -2.43 -12.45 -21.79
N GLU A 146 -1.29 -11.88 -22.15
CA GLU A 146 0.02 -12.30 -21.61
C GLU A 146 0.11 -12.08 -20.09
N GLN A 147 -0.23 -10.87 -19.62
CA GLN A 147 -0.07 -10.51 -18.21
C GLN A 147 -1.05 -11.24 -17.30
N VAL A 148 -2.30 -11.42 -17.76
CA VAL A 148 -3.33 -12.13 -17.00
C VAL A 148 -3.06 -13.64 -17.01
N SER A 149 -2.71 -14.23 -18.16
CA SER A 149 -2.44 -15.69 -18.25
C SER A 149 -1.17 -16.13 -17.52
N SER A 150 -0.22 -15.22 -17.32
CA SER A 150 0.99 -15.49 -16.53
C SER A 150 0.79 -15.29 -15.03
N GLY A 151 -0.37 -14.81 -14.58
CA GLY A 151 -0.66 -14.52 -13.18
C GLY A 151 0.05 -13.28 -12.63
N VAL A 152 0.64 -12.46 -13.50
CA VAL A 152 1.29 -11.19 -13.11
C VAL A 152 0.25 -10.12 -12.81
N MET A 153 -0.85 -10.11 -13.57
CA MET A 153 -1.94 -9.14 -13.43
C MET A 153 -3.30 -9.84 -13.23
N PRO A 154 -4.22 -9.22 -12.45
CA PRO A 154 -3.93 -8.14 -11.50
C PRO A 154 -2.98 -8.64 -10.40
N PRO A 155 -2.10 -7.76 -9.87
CA PRO A 155 -1.08 -8.19 -8.92
C PRO A 155 -1.76 -8.57 -7.59
N TRP A 156 -1.80 -9.86 -7.30
CA TRP A 156 -2.44 -10.40 -6.11
C TRP A 156 -1.65 -11.59 -5.55
N PRO A 157 -0.63 -11.34 -4.70
CA PRO A 157 0.25 -12.40 -4.21
C PRO A 157 -0.41 -13.32 -3.16
N ALA A 158 -1.61 -12.98 -2.68
CA ALA A 158 -2.32 -13.78 -1.71
C ALA A 158 -2.90 -15.03 -2.36
N SER A 159 -2.63 -16.21 -1.77
CA SER A 159 -3.22 -17.48 -2.20
C SER A 159 -4.60 -17.73 -1.60
N ASP A 160 -5.41 -18.55 -2.25
CA ASP A 160 -6.72 -18.99 -1.74
C ASP A 160 -6.65 -20.09 -0.67
N LEU A 161 -5.45 -20.51 -0.24
CA LEU A 161 -5.28 -21.51 0.82
C LEU A 161 -5.67 -20.97 2.22
N GLY A 162 -5.70 -19.65 2.37
CA GLY A 162 -5.95 -18.96 3.63
C GLY A 162 -7.43 -18.69 3.90
N VAL A 163 -7.67 -17.63 4.67
CA VAL A 163 -9.02 -17.08 4.82
C VAL A 163 -9.35 -16.21 3.61
N PRO A 164 -10.61 -16.14 3.15
CA PRO A 164 -10.99 -15.21 2.11
C PRO A 164 -10.67 -13.77 2.51
N TYR A 165 -9.99 -13.05 1.61
CA TYR A 165 -9.71 -11.64 1.79
C TYR A 165 -10.89 -10.81 1.27
N ALA A 166 -11.32 -9.83 2.06
CA ALA A 166 -12.25 -8.83 1.56
C ALA A 166 -11.57 -7.99 0.47
N LYS A 167 -12.32 -7.61 -0.58
CA LYS A 167 -11.82 -6.80 -1.70
C LYS A 167 -10.59 -7.41 -2.41
N SER A 168 -10.64 -8.73 -2.65
CA SER A 168 -9.62 -9.41 -3.45
C SER A 168 -9.54 -8.79 -4.84
N LEU A 169 -8.32 -8.44 -5.28
CA LEU A 169 -8.09 -8.03 -6.67
C LEU A 169 -7.89 -9.22 -7.60
N GLY A 170 -7.64 -10.43 -7.08
CA GLY A 170 -7.50 -11.63 -7.91
C GLY A 170 -8.78 -11.94 -8.69
N LEU A 171 -8.62 -12.42 -9.91
CA LEU A 171 -9.72 -12.92 -10.74
C LEU A 171 -10.11 -14.33 -10.32
N THR A 172 -11.40 -14.62 -10.28
CA THR A 172 -11.89 -16.00 -10.21
C THR A 172 -11.66 -16.73 -11.53
N ASP A 173 -11.69 -18.06 -11.51
CA ASP A 173 -11.55 -18.89 -12.73
C ASP A 173 -12.59 -18.50 -13.80
N ASP A 174 -13.84 -18.23 -13.40
CA ASP A 174 -14.91 -17.84 -14.32
C ASP A 174 -14.66 -16.43 -14.92
N GLU A 175 -14.15 -15.49 -14.12
CA GLU A 175 -13.81 -14.14 -14.59
C GLU A 175 -12.59 -14.16 -15.52
N PHE A 176 -11.58 -14.95 -15.17
CA PHE A 176 -10.42 -15.19 -16.02
C PHE A 176 -10.86 -15.76 -17.38
N ASP A 177 -11.64 -16.83 -17.38
CA ASP A 177 -12.12 -17.49 -18.60
C ASP A 177 -12.99 -16.54 -19.44
N ALA A 178 -13.80 -15.69 -18.79
CA ALA A 178 -14.61 -14.68 -19.47
C ALA A 178 -13.75 -13.62 -20.17
N VAL A 179 -12.76 -13.05 -19.48
CA VAL A 179 -11.87 -12.02 -20.04
C VAL A 179 -10.99 -12.60 -21.14
N ILE A 180 -10.27 -13.69 -20.87
CA ILE A 180 -9.35 -14.31 -21.83
C ILE A 180 -10.13 -14.88 -23.02
N GLY A 181 -11.24 -15.56 -22.79
CA GLY A 181 -12.07 -16.11 -23.85
C GLY A 181 -12.63 -15.04 -24.78
N TRP A 182 -13.03 -13.87 -24.25
CA TRP A 182 -13.47 -12.74 -25.07
C TRP A 182 -12.32 -12.11 -25.86
N LEU A 183 -11.14 -11.94 -25.26
CA LEU A 183 -9.95 -11.43 -25.94
C LEU A 183 -9.52 -12.36 -27.10
N ASP A 184 -9.45 -13.67 -26.85
CA ASP A 184 -9.10 -14.68 -27.85
C ASP A 184 -10.14 -14.80 -28.98
N ALA A 185 -11.42 -14.53 -28.69
CA ALA A 185 -12.49 -14.47 -29.68
C ALA A 185 -12.44 -13.21 -30.57
N GLY A 186 -11.46 -12.32 -30.35
CA GLY A 186 -11.21 -11.13 -31.15
C GLY A 186 -11.70 -9.83 -30.52
N ALA A 187 -11.97 -9.82 -29.21
CA ALA A 187 -12.27 -8.62 -28.42
C ALA A 187 -13.39 -7.75 -29.02
N ALA A 188 -14.47 -8.37 -29.50
CA ALA A 188 -15.57 -7.65 -30.13
C ALA A 188 -16.35 -6.80 -29.11
N LEU A 189 -16.40 -5.48 -29.32
CA LEU A 189 -17.20 -4.57 -28.53
C LEU A 189 -18.67 -4.59 -28.98
N ASP A 190 -19.57 -4.66 -28.01
CA ASP A 190 -21.02 -4.49 -28.17
C ASP A 190 -21.51 -3.11 -27.67
N VAL A 191 -20.55 -2.19 -27.49
CA VAL A 191 -20.72 -0.77 -27.14
C VAL A 191 -19.91 0.10 -28.10
N GLU A 192 -20.14 1.42 -28.09
CA GLU A 192 -19.31 2.35 -28.83
C GLU A 192 -17.86 2.31 -28.33
N ALA A 193 -16.89 2.42 -29.23
CA ALA A 193 -15.48 2.28 -28.88
C ALA A 193 -15.02 3.35 -27.86
N GLU A 194 -15.59 4.54 -27.93
CA GLU A 194 -15.34 5.67 -27.03
C GLU A 194 -16.13 5.59 -25.71
N THR A 195 -16.84 4.49 -25.45
CA THR A 195 -17.52 4.26 -24.17
C THR A 195 -16.52 4.40 -23.02
N PRO A 196 -16.74 5.31 -22.06
CA PRO A 196 -15.84 5.49 -20.93
C PRO A 196 -15.74 4.23 -20.07
N MET A 197 -14.52 3.86 -19.70
CA MET A 197 -14.20 2.70 -18.84
C MET A 197 -13.53 3.18 -17.56
N PHE A 198 -14.35 3.63 -16.61
CA PHE A 198 -13.89 4.03 -15.28
C PHE A 198 -14.41 3.05 -14.25
N ALA A 199 -13.57 2.65 -13.28
CA ALA A 199 -13.92 1.63 -12.28
C ALA A 199 -15.34 1.90 -11.73
N ALA A 200 -16.18 0.88 -11.58
CA ALA A 200 -17.56 1.07 -11.16
C ALA A 200 -17.66 1.79 -9.79
N GLU A 201 -16.69 1.56 -8.91
CA GLU A 201 -16.49 2.34 -7.67
C GLU A 201 -15.88 3.74 -7.90
N LEU A 202 -15.04 3.94 -8.94
CA LEU A 202 -14.47 5.25 -9.32
C LEU A 202 -15.53 6.23 -9.83
N ALA A 203 -16.64 5.74 -10.40
CA ALA A 203 -17.68 6.57 -10.99
C ALA A 203 -18.83 6.93 -10.03
N ALA A 204 -19.08 6.15 -8.98
CA ALA A 204 -20.30 6.31 -8.17
C ALA A 204 -20.09 7.07 -6.83
N GLU A 205 -18.98 6.85 -6.12
CA GLU A 205 -18.83 7.33 -4.72
C GLU A 205 -17.37 7.36 -4.19
N LEU A 206 -16.37 6.86 -4.92
CA LEU A 206 -15.02 6.61 -4.37
C LEU A 206 -13.94 7.13 -5.32
N THR A 207 -13.30 8.26 -5.06
CA THR A 207 -11.98 8.18 -4.42
C THR A 207 -11.72 9.24 -3.36
N ALA A 208 -12.53 10.28 -3.23
CA ALA A 208 -12.33 11.26 -2.18
C ALA A 208 -13.05 10.81 -0.92
N LEU A 209 -12.33 10.82 0.20
CA LEU A 209 -12.95 11.07 1.48
C LEU A 209 -13.77 12.38 1.38
N GLU A 210 -14.85 12.51 2.14
CA GLU A 210 -15.71 13.70 2.10
C GLU A 210 -15.03 14.84 2.88
N ASP A 211 -14.52 15.85 2.17
CA ASP A 211 -13.81 17.00 2.75
C ASP A 211 -12.67 16.57 3.69
N PRO A 212 -11.68 15.79 3.19
CA PRO A 212 -10.63 15.27 4.05
C PRO A 212 -9.68 16.37 4.47
N LEU A 213 -9.11 16.21 5.66
CA LEU A 213 -7.91 16.93 6.01
C LEU A 213 -6.74 16.40 5.18
N VAL A 214 -6.22 17.24 4.29
CA VAL A 214 -5.03 16.95 3.48
C VAL A 214 -3.77 17.30 4.29
N VAL A 215 -2.89 16.32 4.49
CA VAL A 215 -1.67 16.44 5.28
C VAL A 215 -0.49 15.98 4.41
N GLY A 216 0.38 16.92 4.04
CA GLY A 216 1.64 16.62 3.37
C GLY A 216 2.78 16.35 4.37
N PRO A 217 3.94 15.89 3.88
CA PRO A 217 5.13 15.81 4.71
C PRO A 217 5.59 17.23 5.08
N ILE A 218 6.22 17.39 6.24
CA ILE A 218 6.78 18.69 6.68
C ILE A 218 7.77 19.24 5.66
N GLU A 219 8.54 18.34 5.03
CA GLU A 219 9.44 18.65 3.92
C GLU A 219 9.34 17.53 2.87
N ALA A 220 9.24 17.92 1.59
CA ALA A 220 9.25 16.96 0.48
C ALA A 220 10.57 16.17 0.43
N TYR A 221 10.50 14.90 0.08
CA TYR A 221 11.72 14.11 -0.09
C TYR A 221 12.36 14.44 -1.44
N GLY A 222 13.65 14.79 -1.44
CA GLY A 222 14.35 15.21 -2.65
C GLY A 222 14.46 14.14 -3.75
N GLY A 223 14.22 12.87 -3.40
CA GLY A 223 14.38 11.72 -4.28
C GLY A 223 15.84 11.37 -4.56
N ASP A 224 16.10 10.11 -4.90
CA ASP A 224 17.40 9.56 -5.32
C ASP A 224 18.49 9.53 -4.22
N SER A 225 18.43 8.49 -3.36
CA SER A 225 19.49 8.16 -2.40
C SER A 225 20.69 7.43 -3.02
N GLY A 226 20.70 7.23 -4.36
CA GLY A 226 21.70 6.43 -5.06
C GLY A 226 21.57 4.92 -4.84
N ARG A 227 20.49 4.46 -4.19
CA ARG A 227 20.12 3.04 -4.02
C ARG A 227 19.00 2.67 -4.99
N TYR A 228 18.80 1.37 -5.21
CA TYR A 228 17.68 0.89 -6.03
C TYR A 228 16.36 0.90 -5.24
N ASP A 229 16.44 0.46 -3.98
CA ASP A 229 15.36 0.51 -3.01
C ASP A 229 15.73 1.47 -1.87
N ASP A 230 14.81 2.35 -1.50
CA ASP A 230 15.00 3.33 -0.43
C ASP A 230 13.76 3.43 0.46
N TYR A 231 13.96 3.43 1.77
CA TYR A 231 12.90 3.39 2.77
C TYR A 231 13.01 4.62 3.68
N ARG A 232 12.14 5.60 3.45
CA ARG A 232 12.19 6.89 4.13
C ARG A 232 10.97 7.08 5.02
N CYS A 233 11.19 7.37 6.30
CA CYS A 233 10.14 7.80 7.21
C CYS A 233 10.04 9.32 7.17
N LEU A 234 8.96 9.83 6.61
CA LEU A 234 8.64 11.26 6.54
C LEU A 234 7.61 11.62 7.60
N VAL A 235 7.68 12.83 8.16
CA VAL A 235 6.79 13.30 9.22
C VAL A 235 5.63 14.09 8.62
N TYR A 236 4.40 13.77 9.04
CA TYR A 236 3.14 14.36 8.59
C TYR A 236 2.39 14.92 9.79
N GLN A 237 2.22 16.24 9.84
CA GLN A 237 1.66 16.92 11.00
C GLN A 237 0.25 17.46 10.68
N PRO A 238 -0.84 16.86 11.22
CA PRO A 238 -2.21 17.33 10.99
C PRO A 238 -2.59 18.56 11.82
N ASP A 239 -1.74 18.97 12.78
CA ASP A 239 -1.95 20.14 13.66
C ASP A 239 -3.27 20.14 14.45
N LEU A 240 -3.74 18.95 14.86
CA LEU A 240 -4.94 18.80 15.68
C LEU A 240 -4.77 19.48 17.05
N THR A 241 -5.57 20.52 17.32
CA THR A 241 -5.57 21.23 18.61
C THR A 241 -6.45 20.59 19.68
N GLU A 242 -7.34 19.69 19.25
CA GLU A 242 -8.23 18.90 20.09
C GLU A 242 -8.31 17.47 19.53
N GLY A 243 -8.90 16.54 20.29
CA GLY A 243 -9.08 15.18 19.80
C GLY A 243 -10.03 15.12 18.59
N ALA A 244 -9.90 14.07 17.80
CA ALA A 244 -10.78 13.77 16.67
C ALA A 244 -10.92 12.25 16.51
N TRP A 245 -11.90 11.83 15.71
CA TRP A 245 -12.01 10.45 15.26
C TRP A 245 -11.58 10.35 13.80
N LEU A 246 -10.63 9.48 13.49
CA LEU A 246 -10.30 9.10 12.13
C LEU A 246 -11.26 8.00 11.68
N THR A 247 -12.11 8.26 10.69
CA THR A 247 -13.11 7.30 10.17
C THR A 247 -12.73 6.75 8.79
N GLY A 248 -11.75 7.36 8.13
CA GLY A 248 -11.19 6.90 6.86
C GLY A 248 -9.88 7.61 6.55
N TYR A 249 -9.10 7.02 5.66
CA TYR A 249 -7.79 7.53 5.26
C TYR A 249 -7.45 7.15 3.82
N GLN A 250 -6.58 7.94 3.20
CA GLN A 250 -5.94 7.62 1.94
C GLN A 250 -4.50 8.13 1.96
N PHE A 251 -3.60 7.39 1.32
CA PHE A 251 -2.31 7.89 0.92
C PHE A 251 -2.35 8.13 -0.59
N VAL A 252 -1.89 9.29 -1.03
CA VAL A 252 -1.84 9.66 -2.45
C VAL A 252 -0.39 9.88 -2.82
N ALA A 253 0.09 9.03 -3.73
CA ALA A 253 1.45 9.12 -4.25
C ALA A 253 1.57 10.32 -5.20
N ASP A 254 2.54 11.19 -4.96
CA ASP A 254 2.89 12.30 -5.85
C ASP A 254 3.74 11.78 -7.03
N GLN A 255 4.82 11.03 -6.74
CA GLN A 255 5.66 10.39 -7.76
C GLN A 255 5.25 8.91 -7.99
N THR A 256 4.14 8.69 -8.69
CA THR A 256 3.58 7.34 -8.95
C THR A 256 4.52 6.37 -9.69
N GLU A 257 5.54 6.89 -10.36
CA GLU A 257 6.55 6.12 -11.10
C GLU A 257 7.61 5.46 -10.22
N VAL A 258 7.77 5.91 -8.96
CA VAL A 258 8.82 5.43 -8.04
C VAL A 258 8.29 5.06 -6.66
N VAL A 259 7.14 5.57 -6.24
CA VAL A 259 6.54 5.19 -4.95
C VAL A 259 6.00 3.77 -5.07
N HIS A 260 6.71 2.82 -4.47
CA HIS A 260 6.40 1.39 -4.57
C HIS A 260 5.38 0.94 -3.51
N HIS A 261 5.48 1.42 -2.28
CA HIS A 261 4.41 1.30 -1.27
C HIS A 261 4.60 2.31 -0.13
N ALA A 262 3.59 2.49 0.71
CA ALA A 262 3.66 3.36 1.88
C ALA A 262 3.03 2.69 3.13
N LEU A 263 3.68 2.87 4.27
CA LEU A 263 3.22 2.40 5.59
C LEU A 263 3.10 3.61 6.52
N GLY A 264 1.88 4.01 6.89
CA GLY A 264 1.60 5.12 7.78
C GLY A 264 1.33 4.68 9.20
N TYR A 265 1.96 5.38 10.14
CA TYR A 265 1.93 5.10 11.56
C TYR A 265 1.40 6.32 12.31
N LEU A 266 0.43 6.12 13.20
CA LEU A 266 0.02 7.12 14.18
C LEU A 266 1.03 7.16 15.31
N ILE A 267 1.55 8.35 15.58
CA ILE A 267 2.57 8.61 16.58
C ILE A 267 1.99 9.56 17.64
N PRO A 268 2.07 9.22 18.94
CA PRO A 268 1.55 10.07 19.99
C PRO A 268 2.40 11.34 20.12
N ALA A 269 1.77 12.47 20.42
CA ALA A 269 2.42 13.80 20.53
C ALA A 269 3.72 13.82 21.35
N ARG A 270 3.81 12.95 22.37
CA ARG A 270 4.98 12.79 23.25
C ARG A 270 6.26 12.33 22.54
N GLU A 271 6.17 11.75 21.35
CA GLU A 271 7.32 11.30 20.54
C GLU A 271 7.83 12.38 19.57
N TRP A 272 7.19 13.56 19.54
CA TRP A 272 7.54 14.65 18.61
C TRP A 272 9.03 15.01 18.61
N GLU A 273 9.60 15.29 19.80
CA GLU A 273 11.02 15.62 19.92
C GLU A 273 11.93 14.48 19.41
N ALA A 274 11.51 13.22 19.61
CA ALA A 274 12.26 12.06 19.18
C ALA A 274 12.19 11.84 17.66
N ALA A 275 11.05 12.15 17.02
CA ALA A 275 10.89 12.13 15.57
C ALA A 275 11.74 13.23 14.91
N MET A 276 11.61 14.48 15.35
CA MET A 276 12.39 15.61 14.81
C MET A 276 13.90 15.45 15.02
N ALA A 277 14.32 14.81 16.12
CA ALA A 277 15.73 14.50 16.35
C ALA A 277 16.28 13.35 15.48
N ARG A 278 15.42 12.55 14.84
CA ARG A 278 15.82 11.55 13.82
C ARG A 278 15.91 12.20 12.45
N ASP A 279 14.86 12.92 12.07
CA ASP A 279 14.78 13.72 10.85
C ASP A 279 16.02 14.63 10.69
N ALA A 280 16.35 15.41 11.73
CA ALA A 280 17.50 16.32 11.69
C ALA A 280 18.90 15.65 11.66
N ARG A 281 19.01 14.31 11.75
CA ARG A 281 20.30 13.60 11.61
C ARG A 281 20.61 13.22 10.17
N ASP A 282 19.59 13.16 9.35
CA ASP A 282 19.72 12.88 7.93
C ASP A 282 19.83 14.21 7.17
N GLU A 283 20.57 14.22 6.07
CA GLU A 283 20.73 15.43 5.26
C GLU A 283 19.53 15.63 4.31
N GLY A 284 18.75 14.57 4.04
CA GLY A 284 17.48 14.65 3.32
C GLY A 284 16.27 14.61 4.26
N SER A 285 15.09 14.99 3.76
CA SER A 285 13.83 14.90 4.53
C SER A 285 13.60 13.49 5.09
N GLY A 286 13.17 13.41 6.34
CA GLY A 286 12.92 12.17 7.06
C GLY A 286 14.18 11.44 7.51
N TRP A 287 14.07 10.14 7.72
CA TRP A 287 15.20 9.26 8.03
C TRP A 287 15.06 7.88 7.39
N GLU A 288 16.19 7.20 7.18
CA GLU A 288 16.19 5.79 6.75
C GLU A 288 15.54 4.92 7.83
N CYS A 289 14.49 4.17 7.46
CA CYS A 289 13.68 3.45 8.44
C CYS A 289 13.25 2.05 7.99
N PHE A 290 14.16 1.30 7.37
CA PHE A 290 13.95 -0.10 7.06
C PHE A 290 13.61 -0.90 8.34
N GLY A 291 12.42 -1.50 8.39
CA GLY A 291 11.96 -2.30 9.53
C GLY A 291 11.22 -1.53 10.63
N GLY A 292 10.93 -0.23 10.46
CA GLY A 292 9.99 0.53 11.30
C GLY A 292 10.48 1.92 11.70
N THR A 293 9.59 2.72 12.28
CA THR A 293 9.86 4.15 12.60
C THR A 293 10.92 4.33 13.69
N GLY A 294 11.05 3.34 14.58
CA GLY A 294 11.87 3.42 15.78
C GLY A 294 11.25 4.27 16.91
N LEU A 295 9.95 4.60 16.82
CA LEU A 295 9.17 5.34 17.82
C LEU A 295 8.15 4.41 18.49
N ASP A 296 7.43 4.90 19.49
CA ASP A 296 6.18 4.26 19.91
C ASP A 296 5.10 4.61 18.89
N ASP A 297 4.58 3.61 18.20
CA ASP A 297 3.73 3.81 17.05
C ASP A 297 2.56 2.82 16.98
N THR A 298 1.56 3.18 16.19
CA THR A 298 0.46 2.29 15.81
C THR A 298 0.36 2.30 14.29
N PHE A 299 0.50 1.14 13.64
CA PHE A 299 0.30 1.01 12.21
C PHE A 299 -1.17 1.31 11.84
N VAL A 300 -1.41 2.27 10.96
CA VAL A 300 -2.75 2.74 10.57
C VAL A 300 -3.00 2.59 9.08
N VAL A 301 -2.01 2.91 8.27
CA VAL A 301 -2.13 2.99 6.81
C VAL A 301 -1.20 1.96 6.18
N GLY A 302 -1.75 1.04 5.41
CA GLY A 302 -1.00 0.29 4.40
C GLY A 302 -1.50 0.73 3.04
N TRP A 303 -0.59 1.13 2.16
CA TRP A 303 -0.91 1.51 0.80
C TRP A 303 0.05 0.83 -0.18
N ALA A 304 -0.52 0.22 -1.20
CA ALA A 304 0.18 -0.21 -2.40
C ALA A 304 -0.50 0.43 -3.64
N PRO A 305 0.21 0.52 -4.77
CA PRO A 305 -0.35 1.10 -5.97
C PRO A 305 -1.65 0.39 -6.40
N GLY A 306 -2.69 1.17 -6.70
CA GLY A 306 -4.04 0.66 -7.01
C GLY A 306 -4.98 0.54 -5.82
N GLN A 307 -4.49 0.73 -4.59
CA GLN A 307 -5.31 0.65 -3.39
C GLN A 307 -6.23 1.87 -3.24
N LEU A 308 -7.52 1.60 -3.05
CA LEU A 308 -8.56 2.59 -2.80
C LEU A 308 -8.50 3.13 -1.34
N PRO A 309 -9.17 4.25 -1.03
CA PRO A 309 -9.27 4.76 0.33
C PRO A 309 -9.74 3.71 1.34
N GLY A 310 -9.11 3.70 2.51
CA GLY A 310 -9.53 2.91 3.66
C GLY A 310 -10.67 3.61 4.40
N ARG A 311 -11.71 2.87 4.79
CA ARG A 311 -12.79 3.34 5.67
C ARG A 311 -12.99 2.35 6.80
N TYR A 312 -13.09 2.85 8.03
CA TYR A 312 -13.50 2.01 9.15
C TYR A 312 -15.00 1.69 9.04
N PRO A 313 -15.48 0.61 9.69
CA PRO A 313 -16.90 0.29 9.73
C PRO A 313 -17.76 1.48 10.19
N GLU A 314 -18.97 1.61 9.66
CA GLU A 314 -19.91 2.65 10.06
C GLU A 314 -20.12 2.68 11.58
N GLY A 315 -20.11 3.87 12.18
CA GLY A 315 -20.24 4.03 13.63
C GLY A 315 -18.97 3.72 14.43
N SER A 316 -17.82 3.54 13.76
CA SER A 316 -16.53 3.31 14.41
C SER A 316 -15.44 4.26 13.89
N GLY A 317 -14.39 4.47 14.69
CA GLY A 317 -13.25 5.28 14.29
C GLY A 317 -12.03 5.08 15.17
N LEU A 318 -10.85 5.39 14.64
CA LEU A 318 -9.62 5.42 15.40
C LEU A 318 -9.51 6.77 16.14
N ARG A 319 -9.22 6.74 17.44
CA ARG A 319 -9.09 7.95 18.24
C ARG A 319 -7.76 8.64 17.96
N LEU A 320 -7.82 9.93 17.61
CA LEU A 320 -6.67 10.83 17.54
C LEU A 320 -6.70 11.80 18.73
N GLU A 321 -5.55 12.02 19.37
CA GLU A 321 -5.41 13.02 20.43
C GLU A 321 -4.76 14.30 19.90
N ALA A 322 -4.91 15.40 20.65
CA ALA A 322 -4.32 16.68 20.27
C ALA A 322 -2.78 16.57 20.17
N GLY A 323 -2.23 17.05 19.06
CA GLY A 323 -0.80 17.00 18.76
C GLY A 323 -0.27 15.64 18.31
N ASP A 324 -1.12 14.61 18.19
CA ASP A 324 -0.71 13.38 17.51
C ASP A 324 -0.39 13.69 16.04
N PHE A 325 0.54 12.92 15.49
CA PHE A 325 1.04 13.10 14.13
C PHE A 325 1.26 11.75 13.46
N PHE A 326 1.52 11.78 12.16
CA PHE A 326 1.79 10.58 11.40
C PHE A 326 3.25 10.54 10.98
N VAL A 327 3.80 9.33 10.94
CA VAL A 327 5.05 9.05 10.23
C VAL A 327 4.69 8.07 9.12
N VAL A 328 5.02 8.41 7.88
CA VAL A 328 4.81 7.51 6.74
C VAL A 328 6.16 7.03 6.26
N GLN A 329 6.38 5.72 6.34
CA GLN A 329 7.47 5.05 5.64
C GLN A 329 7.06 4.90 4.18
N VAL A 330 7.74 5.62 3.31
CA VAL A 330 7.62 5.46 1.86
C VAL A 330 8.76 4.59 1.38
N HIS A 331 8.43 3.50 0.69
CA HIS A 331 9.40 2.69 -0.03
C HIS A 331 9.41 3.15 -1.49
N TYR A 332 10.55 3.71 -1.91
CA TYR A 332 10.82 4.09 -3.28
C TYR A 332 11.60 2.99 -3.99
N HIS A 333 11.19 2.71 -5.22
CA HIS A 333 11.88 1.81 -6.14
C HIS A 333 12.30 2.60 -7.38
N TYR A 334 13.61 2.73 -7.60
CA TYR A 334 14.15 3.63 -8.61
C TYR A 334 14.55 2.88 -9.89
N ASP A 335 13.59 2.68 -10.79
CA ASP A 335 13.86 2.35 -12.20
C ASP A 335 14.12 3.59 -13.05
N THR A 336 13.69 4.75 -12.56
CA THR A 336 13.88 6.07 -13.17
C THR A 336 14.34 7.06 -12.11
N ARG A 337 14.89 8.21 -12.54
CA ARG A 337 15.21 9.31 -11.60
C ARG A 337 13.97 10.20 -11.45
N PRO A 338 13.32 10.24 -10.28
CA PRO A 338 12.12 11.03 -10.08
C PRO A 338 12.47 12.48 -9.73
N GLY A 339 11.44 13.34 -9.71
CA GLY A 339 11.52 14.63 -9.02
C GLY A 339 11.42 14.45 -7.50
N PRO A 340 11.41 15.57 -6.75
CA PRO A 340 11.04 15.55 -5.34
C PRO A 340 9.63 14.96 -5.17
N ASP A 341 9.45 14.14 -4.14
CA ASP A 341 8.17 13.53 -3.80
C ASP A 341 7.52 14.24 -2.61
N ALA A 342 6.28 14.68 -2.79
CA ALA A 342 5.45 15.30 -1.77
C ALA A 342 4.15 14.52 -1.54
N SER A 343 4.20 13.19 -1.63
CA SER A 343 3.06 12.29 -1.40
C SER A 343 2.33 12.64 -0.09
N TRP A 344 1.00 12.67 -0.09
CA TRP A 344 0.21 13.18 1.04
C TRP A 344 -0.77 12.16 1.61
N LEU A 345 -1.25 12.45 2.82
CA LEU A 345 -2.38 11.76 3.44
C LEU A 345 -3.64 12.59 3.28
N GLU A 346 -4.76 11.91 3.04
CA GLU A 346 -6.11 12.46 3.19
C GLU A 346 -6.76 11.76 4.37
N LEU A 347 -7.28 12.52 5.34
CA LEU A 347 -7.84 12.00 6.58
C LEU A 347 -9.31 12.42 6.71
N GLN A 348 -10.21 11.45 6.82
CA GLN A 348 -11.61 11.70 7.13
C GLN A 348 -11.74 11.80 8.65
N LEU A 349 -12.08 12.99 9.12
CA LEU A 349 -12.19 13.27 10.54
C LEU A 349 -13.65 13.53 10.94
N GLU A 350 -13.99 13.00 12.11
CA GLU A 350 -15.22 13.32 12.84
C GLU A 350 -14.87 14.03 14.15
N GLN A 351 -15.78 14.88 14.62
CA GLN A 351 -15.60 15.65 15.86
C GLN A 351 -15.47 14.73 17.08
N SER A 352 -14.66 15.11 18.07
CA SER A 352 -14.39 14.27 19.24
C SER A 352 -15.59 13.95 20.14
N ASP A 353 -16.67 14.72 20.05
CA ASP A 353 -17.90 14.55 20.82
C ASP A 353 -18.91 13.60 20.16
N VAL A 354 -18.66 13.16 18.93
CA VAL A 354 -19.40 12.09 18.27
C VAL A 354 -19.16 10.77 19.01
N ASP A 355 -20.23 10.04 19.29
CA ASP A 355 -20.20 8.73 19.94
C ASP A 355 -19.91 7.64 18.90
N LEU A 356 -18.63 7.29 18.76
CA LEU A 356 -18.15 6.22 17.88
C LEU A 356 -17.55 5.07 18.69
N GLU A 357 -17.70 3.85 18.19
CA GLU A 357 -17.00 2.69 18.72
C GLU A 357 -15.50 2.81 18.41
N PRO A 358 -14.61 2.76 19.43
CA PRO A 358 -13.18 2.92 19.20
C PRO A 358 -12.59 1.71 18.45
N VAL A 359 -11.95 1.98 17.32
CA VAL A 359 -11.13 0.98 16.63
C VAL A 359 -9.81 0.82 17.39
N THR A 360 -9.46 -0.42 17.72
CA THR A 360 -8.14 -0.77 18.26
C THR A 360 -7.38 -1.59 17.24
N ILE A 361 -6.19 -1.14 16.88
CA ILE A 361 -5.31 -1.87 15.95
C ILE A 361 -4.32 -2.69 16.76
N SER A 362 -4.17 -3.96 16.39
CA SER A 362 -3.20 -4.87 16.98
C SER A 362 -2.33 -5.44 15.87
N GLN A 363 -1.03 -5.12 15.91
CA GLN A 363 -0.08 -5.64 14.95
C GLN A 363 0.58 -6.91 15.50
N TYR A 364 0.54 -7.97 14.71
CA TYR A 364 1.23 -9.23 14.99
C TYR A 364 2.42 -9.34 14.04
N LEU A 365 3.60 -9.01 14.55
CA LEU A 365 4.84 -9.20 13.80
C LEU A 365 5.17 -10.69 13.76
N THR A 366 5.04 -11.33 12.60
CA THR A 366 5.47 -12.71 12.36
C THR A 366 6.77 -12.72 11.56
N PRO A 367 7.60 -13.78 11.63
CA PRO A 367 8.70 -13.93 10.69
C PRO A 367 8.13 -13.96 9.27
N ALA A 368 8.66 -13.12 8.39
CA ALA A 368 8.35 -13.13 6.97
C ALA A 368 9.57 -13.72 6.26
N GLU A 369 9.46 -14.97 5.84
CA GLU A 369 10.50 -15.68 5.08
C GLU A 369 9.93 -15.98 3.70
N ILE A 370 10.51 -15.39 2.66
CA ILE A 370 10.10 -15.63 1.27
C ILE A 370 11.15 -16.58 0.67
N PRO A 371 10.83 -17.87 0.46
CA PRO A 371 11.75 -18.79 -0.15
C PRO A 371 11.98 -18.43 -1.62
N CYS A 372 13.13 -18.83 -2.16
CA CYS A 372 13.34 -18.78 -3.61
C CYS A 372 12.28 -19.63 -4.33
N GLY A 373 11.91 -19.16 -5.53
CA GLY A 373 10.96 -19.87 -6.38
C GLY A 373 11.48 -21.26 -6.78
N PRO A 374 10.59 -22.19 -7.17
CA PRO A 374 11.00 -23.53 -7.62
C PRO A 374 12.01 -23.47 -8.78
N GLY A 375 13.23 -23.96 -8.54
CA GLY A 375 14.31 -24.00 -9.55
C GLY A 375 15.18 -22.74 -9.62
N GLU A 376 14.88 -21.71 -8.82
CA GLU A 376 15.75 -20.55 -8.64
C GLU A 376 16.91 -20.91 -7.70
N GLU A 377 18.13 -20.52 -8.10
CA GLU A 377 19.35 -20.71 -7.33
C GLU A 377 20.13 -19.40 -7.27
N GLY A 378 20.79 -19.15 -6.14
CA GLY A 378 21.66 -17.99 -6.00
C GLY A 378 22.05 -17.73 -4.55
N PRO A 379 23.02 -16.83 -4.31
CA PRO A 379 23.47 -16.52 -2.95
C PRO A 379 22.34 -16.05 -2.02
N LEU A 380 21.32 -15.36 -2.56
CA LEU A 380 20.19 -14.85 -1.77
C LEU A 380 19.13 -15.91 -1.48
N CYS A 381 19.24 -17.11 -2.06
CA CYS A 381 18.43 -18.26 -1.64
C CYS A 381 18.91 -18.85 -0.31
N ASP A 382 20.12 -18.50 0.15
CA ASP A 382 20.56 -18.76 1.52
C ASP A 382 20.10 -17.63 2.45
N ARG A 383 19.34 -17.98 3.48
CA ARG A 383 18.80 -17.02 4.45
C ARG A 383 19.89 -16.19 5.14
N ASN A 384 21.02 -16.81 5.51
CA ASN A 384 22.07 -16.09 6.23
C ASN A 384 22.75 -15.07 5.34
N ALA A 385 22.98 -15.42 4.07
CA ALA A 385 23.49 -14.50 3.07
C ALA A 385 22.50 -13.36 2.78
N ALA A 386 21.20 -13.65 2.66
CA ALA A 386 20.17 -12.62 2.50
C ALA A 386 20.12 -11.66 3.70
N MET A 387 20.10 -12.20 4.92
CA MET A 387 20.15 -11.40 6.16
C MET A 387 21.42 -10.57 6.28
N ALA A 388 22.59 -11.15 5.95
CA ALA A 388 23.86 -10.43 5.98
C ALA A 388 23.88 -9.27 4.99
N ARG A 389 23.32 -9.46 3.78
CA ARG A 389 23.14 -8.37 2.81
C ARG A 389 22.23 -7.28 3.37
N SER A 390 21.04 -7.62 3.86
CA SER A 390 20.11 -6.62 4.40
C SER A 390 20.68 -5.87 5.60
N VAL A 391 21.45 -6.53 6.46
CA VAL A 391 22.17 -5.88 7.58
C VAL A 391 23.28 -4.96 7.08
N ALA A 392 24.02 -5.36 6.06
CA ALA A 392 25.04 -4.51 5.46
C ALA A 392 24.44 -3.26 4.79
N GLU A 393 23.24 -3.40 4.23
CA GLU A 393 22.54 -2.35 3.50
C GLU A 393 21.78 -1.38 4.42
N PHE A 394 21.03 -1.91 5.39
CA PHE A 394 20.08 -1.16 6.21
C PHE A 394 20.38 -1.18 7.72
N GLY A 395 21.43 -1.88 8.14
CA GLY A 395 21.79 -2.01 9.55
C GLY A 395 20.92 -3.02 10.30
N LEU A 396 20.02 -2.57 11.17
CA LEU A 396 19.22 -3.48 12.00
C LEU A 396 18.04 -4.03 11.21
N VAL A 397 17.97 -5.35 11.04
CA VAL A 397 16.86 -6.05 10.40
C VAL A 397 16.04 -6.81 11.47
N PRO A 398 14.77 -6.44 11.73
CA PRO A 398 13.99 -7.03 12.82
C PRO A 398 13.37 -8.41 12.51
N ALA A 399 13.81 -9.10 11.45
CA ALA A 399 13.22 -10.36 10.98
C ALA A 399 13.14 -11.46 12.06
N ASP A 400 14.14 -11.52 12.95
CA ASP A 400 14.19 -12.51 14.03
C ASP A 400 13.59 -12.03 15.36
N LEU A 401 13.00 -10.84 15.43
CA LEU A 401 12.58 -10.24 16.71
C LEU A 401 11.56 -11.11 17.47
N ILE A 402 10.54 -11.61 16.78
CA ILE A 402 9.55 -12.50 17.41
C ILE A 402 10.12 -13.90 17.69
N ASN A 403 10.98 -14.42 16.81
CA ASN A 403 11.68 -15.68 16.99
C ASN A 403 12.50 -15.66 18.29
N LEU A 404 13.34 -14.63 18.45
CA LEU A 404 14.15 -14.40 19.65
C LEU A 404 13.28 -14.25 20.90
N ARG A 405 12.14 -13.56 20.81
CA ARG A 405 11.22 -13.36 21.93
C ARG A 405 10.51 -14.65 22.36
N CYS A 406 10.16 -15.51 21.41
CA CYS A 406 9.56 -16.81 21.68
C CYS A 406 10.59 -17.93 21.91
N GLY A 407 11.89 -17.67 21.75
CA GLY A 407 12.95 -18.68 21.90
C GLY A 407 12.93 -19.74 20.78
N VAL A 408 12.47 -19.36 19.59
CA VAL A 408 12.44 -20.18 18.38
C VAL A 408 13.33 -19.56 17.29
N SER A 409 13.46 -20.23 16.15
CA SER A 409 14.18 -19.73 14.97
C SER A 409 13.36 -19.98 13.71
N ALA A 410 13.70 -19.35 12.58
CA ALA A 410 13.06 -19.67 11.30
C ALA A 410 13.12 -21.18 10.98
N ALA A 411 14.24 -21.84 11.31
CA ALA A 411 14.41 -23.29 11.14
C ALA A 411 13.40 -24.13 11.96
N THR A 412 12.83 -23.58 13.03
CA THR A 412 11.76 -24.25 13.80
C THR A 412 10.49 -24.47 12.98
N PHE A 413 10.30 -23.70 11.91
CA PHE A 413 9.12 -23.72 11.06
C PHE A 413 9.39 -24.23 9.64
N ALA A 414 10.64 -24.61 9.31
CA ALA A 414 11.04 -24.94 7.94
C ALA A 414 10.33 -26.18 7.35
N ASP A 415 9.79 -27.05 8.22
CA ASP A 415 9.08 -28.28 7.84
C ASP A 415 7.54 -28.18 8.01
N MET A 416 7.01 -27.00 8.34
CA MET A 416 5.56 -26.75 8.45
C MET A 416 4.96 -26.40 7.10
#